data_AF-A0A9D6IIQ0-F1
#
_entry.id   AF-A0A9D6IIQ0-F1
#
_cell.length_a   1.000
_cell.length_b   1.000
_cell.length_c   1.000
_cell.angle_alpha   90.00
_cell.angle_beta   90.00
_cell.angle_gamma   90.00
#
_symmetry.space_group_name_H-M   'P 1'
#
loop_
_entity.id
_entity.type
_entity.pdbx_description
1 polymer ?
#
loop_
_entity_poly.entity_id
_entity_poly.type
_entity_poly.pdbx_seq_one_letter_code
_entity_poly.pdbx_strand_id
1 'polypeptide(L)'
;MGHVGRVFGFAGVVVTVLALSAPDADAQKKKKGKAKQADIDIIATPDDYKKIEKWKEMNGTIVAVTGNTVTMRVDFPRMEPNPKYKPPKVTNPKQKGYNARANQEAQMWRTYQNVMRQQQLAMTARTPQQRFQAMQRYYQDLARFQQQYQQQYNRMMQQYAQAVQQGAKSTASKPGNEPFIVVTTTKEYELEMEDKVEIRKLFLPFEYDDAGNVRKYSEKEKKALRGDDAKKPGYIAKIEEATKGTGAKLTLTPVPPKKKKDAKDKDAKDDDEQAGIIARPTIRRVLLTKEAPSESSAEPEKKRKKKKN
;
A
#
# COMPACT_ATOMS: atom_id res chain seq x y z
N MET A 1 38.54 -60.51 -69.29
CA MET A 1 38.85 -61.56 -68.30
C MET A 1 39.53 -60.91 -67.11
N GLY A 2 38.84 -60.87 -65.96
CA GLY A 2 39.33 -60.51 -64.62
C GLY A 2 39.93 -59.11 -64.47
N HIS A 3 39.91 -58.42 -63.33
CA HIS A 3 39.28 -58.55 -62.02
C HIS A 3 39.68 -57.24 -61.29
N VAL A 4 38.76 -56.64 -60.53
CA VAL A 4 38.96 -56.21 -59.13
C VAL A 4 39.99 -55.07 -58.88
N GLY A 5 39.75 -54.04 -58.08
CA GLY A 5 38.79 -53.85 -56.98
C GLY A 5 38.68 -52.36 -56.63
N ARG A 6 37.53 -51.95 -56.10
CA ARG A 6 37.26 -51.76 -54.65
C ARG A 6 38.08 -50.63 -54.02
N VAL A 7 37.47 -49.46 -53.92
CA VAL A 7 37.28 -48.70 -52.68
C VAL A 7 35.94 -47.93 -52.88
N PHE A 8 34.79 -48.50 -52.48
CA PHE A 8 34.04 -48.13 -51.26
C PHE A 8 34.04 -46.60 -51.00
N GLY A 9 32.94 -45.86 -51.04
CA GLY A 9 31.53 -46.19 -51.19
C GLY A 9 30.67 -44.99 -50.77
N PHE A 10 29.63 -44.71 -51.56
CA PHE A 10 28.32 -44.15 -51.23
C PHE A 10 28.27 -42.77 -50.52
N ALA A 11 27.83 -41.65 -51.11
CA ALA A 11 26.72 -41.36 -52.03
C ALA A 11 25.32 -41.78 -51.53
N GLY A 12 24.45 -40.79 -51.32
CA GLY A 12 23.00 -40.91 -51.04
C GLY A 12 22.57 -40.03 -49.86
N VAL A 13 22.29 -38.73 -50.05
CA VAL A 13 20.99 -38.14 -50.44
C VAL A 13 19.83 -38.64 -49.58
N VAL A 14 19.18 -37.71 -48.84
CA VAL A 14 17.71 -37.52 -48.66
C VAL A 14 17.41 -36.78 -47.32
N VAL A 15 16.98 -35.52 -47.46
CA VAL A 15 15.88 -34.81 -46.73
C VAL A 15 16.04 -34.42 -45.24
N THR A 16 15.50 -33.21 -44.96
CA THR A 16 15.07 -32.62 -43.66
C THR A 16 16.11 -31.89 -42.80
N VAL A 17 16.10 -30.55 -42.83
CA VAL A 17 15.56 -29.69 -41.74
C VAL A 17 15.98 -28.23 -42.01
N LEU A 18 14.99 -27.42 -42.38
CA LEU A 18 14.96 -25.98 -42.11
C LEU A 18 14.97 -25.78 -40.60
N ALA A 19 16.15 -25.63 -40.00
CA ALA A 19 16.32 -25.04 -38.69
C ALA A 19 17.76 -24.52 -38.62
N LEU A 20 17.90 -23.21 -38.43
CA LEU A 20 19.01 -22.47 -37.80
C LEU A 20 19.04 -21.00 -38.29
N SER A 21 17.87 -20.36 -38.45
CA SER A 21 17.77 -18.92 -38.27
C SER A 21 17.09 -18.67 -36.92
N ALA A 22 17.85 -18.87 -35.84
CA ALA A 22 17.44 -18.36 -34.54
C ALA A 22 17.47 -16.83 -34.62
N PRO A 23 16.42 -16.11 -34.19
CA PRO A 23 16.54 -14.68 -33.96
C PRO A 23 17.60 -14.47 -32.88
N ASP A 24 18.50 -13.54 -33.12
CA ASP A 24 19.49 -13.06 -32.17
C ASP A 24 18.82 -12.79 -30.82
N ALA A 25 19.02 -13.73 -29.90
CA ALA A 25 18.75 -13.52 -28.50
C ALA A 25 19.82 -12.55 -28.00
N ASP A 26 19.47 -11.26 -27.96
CA ASP A 26 20.17 -10.21 -27.22
C ASP A 26 20.13 -10.51 -25.71
N ALA A 27 20.80 -11.59 -25.31
CA ALA A 27 21.13 -11.92 -23.94
C ALA A 27 22.32 -11.05 -23.52
N GLN A 28 22.10 -9.73 -23.44
CA GLN A 28 22.95 -8.86 -22.64
C GLN A 28 22.93 -9.38 -21.20
N LYS A 29 23.99 -10.08 -20.81
CA LYS A 29 24.39 -10.30 -19.41
C LYS A 29 24.60 -8.93 -18.75
N LYS A 30 23.52 -8.26 -18.38
CA LYS A 30 23.56 -7.18 -17.40
C LYS A 30 23.97 -7.82 -16.09
N LYS A 31 25.17 -7.46 -15.64
CA LYS A 31 25.66 -7.59 -14.28
C LYS A 31 24.47 -7.41 -13.32
N LYS A 32 24.08 -8.47 -12.60
CA LYS A 32 23.09 -8.41 -11.52
C LYS A 32 23.61 -7.41 -10.49
N GLY A 33 23.27 -6.13 -10.67
CA GLY A 33 23.34 -5.15 -9.60
C GLY A 33 22.47 -5.71 -8.49
N LYS A 34 23.05 -5.99 -7.33
CA LYS A 34 22.27 -6.32 -6.14
C LYS A 34 21.32 -5.14 -5.94
N ALA A 35 20.02 -5.34 -6.18
CA ALA A 35 19.00 -4.40 -5.76
C ALA A 35 19.25 -4.13 -4.26
N LYS A 36 19.22 -2.86 -3.86
CA LYS A 36 19.43 -2.53 -2.45
C LYS A 36 18.30 -3.20 -1.66
N GLN A 37 18.59 -3.75 -0.48
CA GLN A 37 17.58 -4.43 0.36
C GLN A 37 16.29 -3.61 0.52
N ALA A 38 16.43 -2.27 0.57
CA ALA A 38 15.32 -1.33 0.63
C ALA A 38 14.36 -1.37 -0.56
N ASP A 39 14.81 -1.76 -1.76
CA ASP A 39 13.97 -1.87 -2.96
C ASP A 39 13.15 -3.18 -2.96
N ILE A 40 13.67 -4.23 -2.31
CA ILE A 40 13.00 -5.54 -2.20
C ILE A 40 11.82 -5.46 -1.24
N ASP A 41 11.95 -4.69 -0.15
CA ASP A 41 10.90 -4.53 0.85
C ASP A 41 9.69 -3.73 0.35
N ILE A 42 9.81 -3.06 -0.81
CA ILE A 42 8.70 -2.31 -1.43
C ILE A 42 7.76 -3.26 -2.17
N ILE A 43 8.24 -4.36 -2.76
CA ILE A 43 7.39 -5.26 -3.54
C ILE A 43 6.46 -6.05 -2.60
N ALA A 44 5.18 -6.13 -2.95
CA ALA A 44 4.19 -6.88 -2.17
C ALA A 44 4.51 -8.38 -2.14
N THR A 45 4.53 -8.94 -0.93
CA THR A 45 4.71 -10.39 -0.71
C THR A 45 3.38 -11.14 -0.80
N PRO A 46 3.39 -12.48 -0.95
CA PRO A 46 2.17 -13.30 -0.89
C PRO A 46 1.27 -13.02 0.32
N ASP A 47 1.85 -12.77 1.49
CA ASP A 47 1.09 -12.46 2.70
C ASP A 47 0.49 -11.05 2.68
N ASP A 48 1.09 -10.12 1.93
CA ASP A 48 0.52 -8.78 1.73
C ASP A 48 -0.72 -8.84 0.84
N TYR A 49 -0.76 -9.73 -0.16
CA TYR A 49 -1.96 -9.98 -0.96
C TYR A 49 -3.11 -10.57 -0.13
N LYS A 50 -2.81 -11.49 0.81
CA LYS A 50 -3.82 -12.02 1.74
C LYS A 50 -4.45 -10.94 2.63
N LYS A 51 -3.68 -9.93 3.03
CA LYS A 51 -4.21 -8.82 3.86
C LYS A 51 -5.20 -7.95 3.10
N ILE A 52 -5.01 -7.78 1.79
CA ILE A 52 -5.87 -6.94 0.94
C ILE A 52 -7.02 -7.73 0.28
N GLU A 53 -7.05 -9.06 0.42
CA GLU A 53 -8.09 -9.93 -0.16
C GLU A 53 -9.52 -9.50 0.20
N LYS A 54 -9.70 -8.96 1.42
CA LYS A 54 -11.01 -8.51 1.93
C LYS A 54 -11.28 -7.02 1.68
N TRP A 55 -10.32 -6.30 1.10
CA TRP A 55 -10.47 -4.87 0.87
C TRP A 55 -11.36 -4.63 -0.35
N LYS A 56 -12.34 -3.75 -0.21
CA LYS A 56 -13.20 -3.32 -1.32
C LYS A 56 -12.59 -2.15 -2.09
N GLU A 57 -11.78 -1.35 -1.40
CA GLU A 57 -11.18 -0.15 -1.95
C GLU A 57 -9.74 -0.01 -1.45
N MET A 58 -8.89 0.56 -2.30
CA MET A 58 -7.49 0.77 -1.99
C MET A 58 -7.04 2.10 -2.59
N ASN A 59 -6.38 2.94 -1.80
CA ASN A 59 -5.88 4.25 -2.22
C ASN A 59 -4.36 4.18 -2.35
N GLY A 60 -3.81 4.79 -3.39
CA GLY A 60 -2.37 4.80 -3.62
C GLY A 60 -1.95 5.70 -4.76
N THR A 61 -0.72 5.52 -5.22
CA THR A 61 -0.15 6.22 -6.37
C THR A 61 0.22 5.21 -7.44
N ILE A 62 -0.15 5.47 -8.69
CA ILE A 62 0.18 4.60 -9.82
C ILE A 62 1.68 4.66 -10.09
N VAL A 63 2.32 3.50 -10.17
CA VAL A 63 3.75 3.37 -10.49
C VAL A 63 3.93 3.02 -11.96
N ALA A 64 3.12 2.09 -12.46
CA ALA A 64 3.15 1.64 -13.83
C ALA A 64 1.77 1.08 -14.23
N VAL A 65 1.49 1.13 -15.53
CA VAL A 65 0.35 0.46 -16.17
C VAL A 65 0.92 -0.29 -17.38
N THR A 66 0.77 -1.61 -17.39
CA THR A 66 1.36 -2.49 -18.41
C THR A 66 0.29 -3.43 -18.94
N GLY A 67 -0.29 -3.09 -20.09
CA GLY A 67 -1.39 -3.86 -20.66
C GLY A 67 -2.59 -3.91 -19.70
N ASN A 68 -2.87 -5.10 -19.16
CA ASN A 68 -3.98 -5.31 -18.23
C ASN A 68 -3.58 -5.25 -16.74
N THR A 69 -2.31 -4.97 -16.43
CA THR A 69 -1.84 -4.88 -15.04
C THR A 69 -1.58 -3.44 -14.63
N VAL A 70 -1.95 -3.11 -13.39
CA VAL A 70 -1.65 -1.83 -12.74
C VAL A 70 -0.77 -2.11 -11.53
N THR A 71 0.40 -1.48 -11.50
CA THR A 71 1.26 -1.46 -10.32
C THR A 71 0.94 -0.22 -9.50
N MET A 72 0.40 -0.41 -8.30
CA MET A 72 0.05 0.68 -7.39
C MET A 72 0.89 0.65 -6.12
N ARG A 73 1.45 1.80 -5.78
CA ARG A 73 2.15 2.07 -4.54
C ARG A 73 1.17 2.53 -3.46
N VAL A 74 1.08 1.76 -2.38
CA VAL A 74 0.19 1.99 -1.25
C VAL A 74 1.01 2.28 -0.03
N ASP A 75 0.63 3.37 0.64
CA ASP A 75 1.27 3.85 1.85
C ASP A 75 0.45 3.41 3.06
N PHE A 76 1.07 2.59 3.91
CA PHE A 76 0.49 2.08 5.15
C PHE A 76 1.01 2.92 6.30
N PRO A 77 0.21 3.86 6.85
CA PRO A 77 0.60 4.56 8.05
C PRO A 77 0.59 3.57 9.21
N ARG A 78 1.72 3.43 9.90
CA ARG A 78 1.81 2.73 11.18
C ARG A 78 2.34 3.67 12.25
N MET A 79 1.80 3.53 13.45
CA MET A 79 2.29 4.29 14.59
C MET A 79 3.49 3.55 15.19
N GLU A 80 4.63 4.24 15.26
CA GLU A 80 5.82 3.74 15.95
C GLU A 80 6.12 4.61 17.18
N PRO A 81 6.68 4.04 18.26
CA PRO A 81 7.15 4.82 19.39
C PRO A 81 8.15 5.89 18.92
N ASN A 82 7.94 7.14 19.32
CA ASN A 82 8.87 8.22 19.01
C ASN A 82 10.12 8.10 19.88
N PRO A 83 11.32 7.80 19.33
CA PRO A 83 12.54 7.66 20.13
C PRO A 83 12.97 8.97 20.79
N LYS A 84 12.46 10.11 20.31
CA LYS A 84 12.76 11.45 20.84
C LYS A 84 11.72 11.93 21.86
N TYR A 85 10.71 11.12 22.18
CA TYR A 85 9.67 11.50 23.13
C TYR A 85 10.27 11.75 24.52
N LYS A 86 10.03 12.95 25.05
CA LYS A 86 10.36 13.30 26.43
C LYS A 86 9.05 13.41 27.22
N PRO A 87 8.78 12.48 28.15
CA PRO A 87 7.59 12.59 28.97
C PRO A 87 7.62 13.91 29.76
N PRO A 88 6.46 14.52 30.01
CA PRO A 88 6.37 15.72 30.85
C PRO A 88 7.01 15.46 32.21
N LYS A 89 7.89 16.36 32.62
CA LYS A 89 8.60 16.28 33.91
C LYS A 89 7.71 16.65 35.10
N VAL A 90 6.68 17.47 34.86
CA VAL A 90 5.79 18.01 35.88
C VAL A 90 4.51 17.19 35.91
N THR A 91 4.38 16.32 36.91
CA THR A 91 3.18 15.47 37.10
C THR A 91 2.18 16.08 38.08
N ASN A 92 2.59 17.06 38.89
CA ASN A 92 1.71 17.71 39.86
C ASN A 92 0.83 18.77 39.18
N PRO A 93 -0.51 18.66 39.26
CA PRO A 93 -1.43 19.65 38.70
C PRO A 93 -1.21 21.09 39.19
N LYS A 94 -0.65 21.25 40.40
CA LYS A 94 -0.45 22.56 41.04
C LYS A 94 0.87 23.24 40.63
N GLN A 95 1.75 22.57 39.92
CA GLN A 95 3.06 23.12 39.55
C GLN A 95 3.00 23.92 38.25
N LYS A 96 3.72 25.05 38.20
CA LYS A 96 3.85 25.90 37.01
C LYS A 96 4.44 25.09 35.85
N GLY A 97 3.75 25.06 34.71
CA GLY A 97 4.14 24.27 33.54
C GLY A 97 3.53 22.86 33.49
N TYR A 98 2.61 22.52 34.41
CA TYR A 98 1.78 21.33 34.28
C TYR A 98 0.97 21.37 32.99
N ASN A 99 1.05 20.29 32.23
CA ASN A 99 0.24 20.09 31.04
C ASN A 99 -0.59 18.82 31.23
N ALA A 100 -1.89 19.02 31.50
CA ALA A 100 -2.84 17.93 31.74
C ALA A 100 -2.89 16.94 30.58
N ARG A 101 -2.86 17.45 29.33
CA ARG A 101 -2.90 16.63 28.12
C ARG A 101 -1.63 15.80 27.98
N ALA A 102 -0.46 16.41 28.12
CA ALA A 102 0.82 15.70 28.03
C ALA A 102 0.94 14.61 29.11
N ASN A 103 0.43 14.87 30.33
CA ASN A 103 0.45 13.87 31.40
C ASN A 103 -0.52 12.71 31.14
N GLN A 104 -1.69 12.97 30.58
CA GLN A 104 -2.62 11.91 30.16
C GLN A 104 -2.00 11.04 29.06
N GLU A 105 -1.39 11.66 28.04
CA GLU A 105 -0.68 10.96 26.97
C GLU A 105 0.49 10.11 27.54
N ALA A 106 1.24 10.64 28.52
CA ALA A 106 2.32 9.91 29.18
C ALA A 106 1.84 8.72 30.01
N GLN A 107 0.70 8.85 30.70
CA GLN A 107 0.09 7.74 31.45
C GLN A 107 -0.35 6.63 30.51
N MET A 108 -1.00 6.98 29.40
CA MET A 108 -1.41 6.02 28.37
C MET A 108 -0.22 5.27 27.79
N TRP A 109 0.88 5.96 27.53
CA TRP A 109 2.10 5.35 27.03
C TRP A 109 2.72 4.36 28.04
N ARG A 110 2.75 4.70 29.33
CA ARG A 110 3.21 3.77 30.37
C ARG A 110 2.34 2.51 30.44
N THR A 111 1.01 2.67 30.39
CA THR A 111 0.07 1.55 30.35
C THR A 111 0.32 0.66 29.13
N TYR A 112 0.47 1.27 27.94
CA TYR A 112 0.77 0.54 26.71
C TYR A 112 2.07 -0.28 26.81
N GLN A 113 3.15 0.33 27.32
CA GLN A 113 4.41 -0.39 27.54
C GLN A 113 4.28 -1.56 28.51
N ASN A 114 3.48 -1.41 29.57
CA ASN A 114 3.21 -2.48 30.52
C ASN A 114 2.46 -3.64 29.86
N VAL A 115 1.44 -3.35 29.05
CA VAL A 115 0.68 -4.36 28.28
C VAL A 115 1.61 -5.14 27.34
N MET A 116 2.47 -4.44 26.60
CA MET A 116 3.44 -5.08 25.70
C MET A 116 4.45 -5.96 26.46
N ARG A 117 4.94 -5.49 27.61
CA ARG A 117 5.84 -6.29 28.46
C ARG A 117 5.14 -7.55 28.97
N GLN A 118 3.89 -7.46 29.39
CA GLN A 118 3.12 -8.61 29.86
C GLN A 118 2.86 -9.63 28.75
N GLN A 119 2.58 -9.17 27.53
CA GLN A 119 2.45 -10.06 26.37
C GLN A 119 3.72 -10.90 26.17
N GLN A 120 4.89 -10.26 26.23
CA GLN A 120 6.17 -10.96 26.11
C GLN A 120 6.37 -11.96 27.26
N LEU A 121 6.08 -11.56 28.50
CA LEU A 121 6.17 -12.45 29.66
C LEU A 121 5.28 -13.69 29.51
N ALA A 122 4.04 -13.51 29.04
CA ALA A 122 3.11 -14.60 28.78
C ALA A 122 3.63 -15.56 27.70
N MET A 123 4.24 -15.04 26.64
CA MET A 123 4.86 -15.86 25.59
C MET A 123 6.08 -16.63 26.11
N THR A 124 6.89 -16.03 26.97
CA THR A 124 8.12 -16.65 27.53
C THR A 124 7.88 -17.56 28.74
N ALA A 125 6.66 -17.62 29.27
CA ALA A 125 6.35 -18.43 30.45
C ALA A 125 6.66 -19.91 30.22
N ARG A 126 7.42 -20.51 31.15
CA ARG A 126 7.97 -21.87 31.02
C ARG A 126 6.90 -22.96 31.15
N THR A 127 5.86 -22.72 31.94
CA THR A 127 4.80 -23.70 32.17
C THR A 127 3.47 -23.27 31.54
N PRO A 128 2.68 -24.21 31.00
CA PRO A 128 1.37 -23.90 30.40
C PRO A 128 0.40 -23.20 31.37
N GLN A 129 0.40 -23.59 32.66
CA GLN A 129 -0.45 -22.96 33.68
C GLN A 129 -0.04 -21.51 33.95
N GLN A 130 1.26 -21.23 34.08
CA GLN A 130 1.74 -19.85 34.26
C GLN A 130 1.47 -19.00 33.01
N ARG A 131 1.63 -19.58 31.81
CA ARG A 131 1.25 -18.92 30.55
C ARG A 131 -0.23 -18.55 30.54
N PHE A 132 -1.11 -19.46 30.96
CA PHE A 132 -2.54 -19.19 31.00
C PHE A 132 -2.90 -18.05 31.98
N GLN A 133 -2.33 -18.07 33.19
CA GLN A 133 -2.53 -16.98 34.17
C GLN A 133 -1.95 -15.64 33.68
N ALA A 134 -0.76 -15.65 33.09
CA ALA A 134 -0.15 -14.45 32.50
C ALA A 134 -0.99 -13.90 31.34
N MET A 135 -1.54 -14.79 30.49
CA MET A 135 -2.47 -14.41 29.42
C MET A 135 -3.77 -13.80 29.95
N GLN A 136 -4.35 -14.34 31.03
CA GLN A 136 -5.54 -13.75 31.65
C GLN A 136 -5.28 -12.32 32.15
N ARG A 137 -4.14 -12.08 32.80
CA ARG A 137 -3.75 -10.72 33.23
C ARG A 137 -3.55 -9.79 32.04
N TYR A 138 -2.87 -10.28 31.00
CA TYR A 138 -2.69 -9.54 29.76
C TYR A 138 -4.04 -9.13 29.14
N TYR A 139 -5.03 -10.04 29.07
CA TYR A 139 -6.36 -9.70 28.53
C TYR A 139 -7.09 -8.66 29.38
N GLN A 140 -7.00 -8.74 30.71
CA GLN A 140 -7.59 -7.74 31.60
C GLN A 140 -6.95 -6.36 31.41
N ASP A 141 -5.62 -6.31 31.35
CA ASP A 141 -4.88 -5.06 31.15
C ASP A 141 -5.10 -4.48 29.75
N LEU A 142 -5.20 -5.33 28.72
CA LEU A 142 -5.52 -4.92 27.36
C LEU A 142 -6.94 -4.34 27.28
N ALA A 143 -7.92 -4.98 27.92
CA ALA A 143 -9.29 -4.48 27.98
C ALA A 143 -9.37 -3.12 28.69
N ARG A 144 -8.65 -2.97 29.81
CA ARG A 144 -8.56 -1.70 30.54
C ARG A 144 -7.90 -0.61 29.69
N PHE A 145 -6.82 -0.95 28.99
CA PHE A 145 -6.16 -0.03 28.06
C PHE A 145 -7.10 0.41 26.94
N GLN A 146 -7.84 -0.52 26.34
CA GLN A 146 -8.80 -0.22 25.28
C GLN A 146 -9.91 0.73 25.76
N GLN A 147 -10.44 0.50 26.97
CA GLN A 147 -11.42 1.40 27.58
C GLN A 147 -10.84 2.79 27.84
N GLN A 148 -9.63 2.88 28.40
CA GLN A 148 -8.97 4.17 28.63
C GLN A 148 -8.72 4.94 27.32
N TYR A 149 -8.29 4.22 26.28
CA TYR A 149 -8.07 4.80 24.95
C TYR A 149 -9.36 5.35 24.36
N GLN A 150 -10.47 4.61 24.45
CA GLN A 150 -11.77 5.07 23.95
C GLN A 150 -12.29 6.29 24.73
N GLN A 151 -12.13 6.31 26.06
CA GLN A 151 -12.48 7.48 26.86
C GLN A 151 -11.65 8.71 26.49
N GLN A 152 -10.35 8.54 26.25
CA GLN A 152 -9.48 9.63 25.81
C GLN A 152 -9.89 10.14 24.42
N TYR A 153 -10.19 9.24 23.49
CA TYR A 153 -10.67 9.59 22.15
C TYR A 153 -11.97 10.40 22.23
N ASN A 154 -12.93 9.97 23.05
CA ASN A 154 -14.19 10.70 23.25
C ASN A 154 -13.97 12.08 23.87
N ARG A 155 -13.06 12.21 24.86
CA ARG A 155 -12.68 13.52 25.42
C ARG A 155 -12.04 14.42 24.38
N MET A 156 -11.15 13.88 23.54
CA MET A 156 -10.53 14.64 22.47
C MET A 156 -11.59 15.13 21.47
N MET A 157 -12.54 14.27 21.12
CA MET A 157 -13.61 14.63 20.19
C MET A 157 -14.54 15.70 20.76
N GLN A 158 -14.87 15.63 22.06
CA GLN A 158 -15.64 16.68 22.75
C GLN A 158 -14.88 18.00 22.80
N GLN A 159 -13.57 17.98 23.08
CA GLN A 159 -12.73 19.17 23.05
C GLN A 159 -12.66 19.77 21.65
N TYR A 160 -12.60 18.94 20.61
CA TYR A 160 -12.64 19.39 19.23
C TYR A 160 -13.99 20.07 18.91
N ALA A 161 -15.11 19.45 19.30
CA ALA A 161 -16.44 20.04 19.10
C ALA A 161 -16.58 21.39 19.82
N GLN A 162 -16.08 21.50 21.05
CA GLN A 162 -16.08 22.76 21.80
C GLN A 162 -15.17 23.83 21.18
N ALA A 163 -13.97 23.46 20.73
CA ALA A 163 -13.04 24.39 20.09
C ALA A 163 -13.59 24.92 18.75
N VAL A 164 -14.27 24.07 17.98
CA VAL A 164 -14.96 24.47 16.74
C VAL A 164 -16.10 25.44 17.04
N GLN A 165 -16.91 25.20 18.07
CA GLN A 165 -17.98 26.12 18.48
C GLN A 165 -17.45 27.45 19.01
N GLN A 166 -16.29 27.46 19.66
CA GLN A 166 -15.71 28.67 20.28
C GLN A 166 -14.75 29.44 19.35
N GLY A 167 -14.55 29.00 18.10
CA GLY A 167 -13.61 29.64 17.17
C GLY A 167 -12.15 29.67 17.67
N ALA A 168 -11.82 28.85 18.69
CA ALA A 168 -10.56 28.91 19.39
C ALA A 168 -9.49 28.13 18.62
N LYS A 169 -8.40 28.79 18.25
CA LYS A 169 -7.19 28.14 17.74
C LYS A 169 -6.68 27.18 18.81
N SER A 170 -6.74 25.89 18.52
CA SER A 170 -6.38 24.83 19.47
C SER A 170 -5.00 25.10 20.06
N THR A 171 -4.90 25.08 21.40
CA THR A 171 -3.62 25.09 22.11
C THR A 171 -2.95 23.75 21.90
N ALA A 172 -2.35 23.58 20.73
CA ALA A 172 -1.70 22.35 20.31
C ALA A 172 -0.49 22.07 21.20
N SER A 173 -0.35 20.80 21.60
CA SER A 173 0.91 20.21 22.06
C SER A 173 2.04 20.69 21.14
N LYS A 174 3.20 21.02 21.72
CA LYS A 174 4.36 21.46 20.93
C LYS A 174 4.61 20.43 19.80
N PRO A 175 4.56 20.84 18.52
CA PRO A 175 4.77 19.92 17.42
C PRO A 175 6.16 19.28 17.56
N GLY A 176 6.20 17.95 17.71
CA GLY A 176 7.44 17.17 17.81
C GLY A 176 7.73 16.46 19.13
N ASN A 177 6.90 16.60 20.18
CA ASN A 177 7.05 15.82 21.42
C ASN A 177 5.86 14.88 21.68
N GLU A 178 5.39 14.21 20.64
CA GLU A 178 4.35 13.19 20.74
C GLU A 178 4.95 11.82 21.06
N PRO A 179 4.26 10.95 21.81
CA PRO A 179 4.77 9.62 22.19
C PRO A 179 4.90 8.66 21.01
N PHE A 180 4.20 8.94 19.91
CA PHE A 180 4.25 8.15 18.69
C PHE A 180 4.54 9.07 17.50
N ILE A 181 5.20 8.50 16.50
CA ILE A 181 5.32 9.08 15.16
C ILE A 181 4.55 8.19 14.19
N VAL A 182 3.92 8.80 13.19
CA VAL A 182 3.38 8.04 12.06
C VAL A 182 4.54 7.78 11.11
N VAL A 183 4.92 6.51 10.98
CA VAL A 183 5.88 6.04 9.99
C VAL A 183 5.09 5.41 8.86
N THR A 184 5.40 5.77 7.63
CA THR A 184 4.74 5.21 6.46
C THR A 184 5.57 4.05 5.93
N THR A 185 4.99 2.85 5.88
CA THR A 185 5.56 1.74 5.12
C THR A 185 4.92 1.72 3.74
N THR A 186 5.73 1.71 2.70
CA THR A 186 5.25 1.70 1.31
C THR A 186 5.30 0.28 0.75
N LYS A 187 4.24 -0.16 0.07
CA LYS A 187 4.20 -1.42 -0.68
C LYS A 187 3.65 -1.22 -2.09
N GLU A 188 4.22 -1.92 -3.05
CA GLU A 188 3.80 -1.93 -4.46
C GLU A 188 3.07 -3.24 -4.76
N TYR A 189 1.80 -3.10 -5.14
CA TYR A 189 0.92 -4.19 -5.54
C TYR A 189 0.77 -4.20 -7.05
N GLU A 190 0.95 -5.38 -7.64
CA GLU A 190 0.66 -5.63 -9.04
C GLU A 190 -0.69 -6.34 -9.15
N LEU A 191 -1.66 -5.66 -9.73
CA LEU A 191 -3.05 -6.11 -9.80
C LEU A 191 -3.54 -6.14 -11.23
N GLU A 192 -4.32 -7.16 -11.55
CA GLU A 192 -4.96 -7.32 -12.85
C GLU A 192 -6.28 -6.56 -12.91
N MET A 193 -6.53 -5.91 -14.03
CA MET A 193 -7.80 -5.27 -14.34
C MET A 193 -8.81 -6.29 -14.87
N GLU A 194 -10.08 -6.11 -14.52
CA GLU A 194 -11.17 -6.84 -15.18
C GLU A 194 -11.37 -6.35 -16.62
N ASP A 195 -11.87 -7.21 -17.51
CA ASP A 195 -12.13 -6.87 -18.92
C ASP A 195 -13.01 -5.62 -19.10
N LYS A 196 -13.88 -5.34 -18.11
CA LYS A 196 -14.79 -4.19 -18.08
C LYS A 196 -14.46 -3.24 -16.94
N VAL A 197 -13.22 -2.74 -16.91
CA VAL A 197 -12.80 -1.74 -15.93
C VAL A 197 -13.38 -0.36 -16.24
N GLU A 198 -14.01 0.24 -15.24
CA GLU A 198 -14.45 1.64 -15.31
C GLU A 198 -13.31 2.57 -14.87
N ILE A 199 -12.90 3.51 -15.73
CA ILE A 199 -11.85 4.48 -15.43
C ILE A 199 -12.47 5.87 -15.34
N ARG A 200 -12.24 6.53 -14.20
CA ARG A 200 -12.78 7.87 -13.93
C ARG A 200 -11.72 8.76 -13.31
N LYS A 201 -11.88 10.07 -13.44
CA LYS A 201 -11.03 11.08 -12.79
C LYS A 201 -11.84 12.12 -12.02
N LEU A 202 -11.30 12.60 -10.90
CA LEU A 202 -11.94 13.64 -10.08
C LEU A 202 -11.58 15.06 -10.52
N PHE A 203 -10.51 15.21 -11.28
CA PHE A 203 -10.01 16.50 -11.76
C PHE A 203 -10.24 16.62 -13.27
N LEU A 204 -10.41 17.84 -13.74
CA LEU A 204 -10.44 18.18 -15.17
C LEU A 204 -9.15 18.93 -15.51
N PRO A 205 -8.60 18.74 -16.72
CA PRO A 205 -7.44 19.48 -17.18
C PRO A 205 -7.68 20.99 -17.09
N PHE A 206 -6.62 21.75 -16.79
CA PHE A 206 -6.67 23.20 -16.91
C PHE A 206 -6.41 23.57 -18.37
N GLU A 207 -7.43 24.06 -19.06
CA GLU A 207 -7.30 24.66 -20.39
C GLU A 207 -7.34 26.18 -20.24
N TYR A 208 -6.58 26.88 -21.07
CA TYR A 208 -6.70 28.34 -21.21
C TYR A 208 -7.57 28.65 -22.43
N ASP A 209 -8.44 29.63 -22.31
CA ASP A 209 -9.16 30.18 -23.46
C ASP A 209 -8.25 31.06 -24.33
N ASP A 210 -8.74 31.51 -25.48
CA ASP A 210 -8.00 32.37 -26.41
C ASP A 210 -7.58 33.72 -25.77
N ALA A 211 -8.18 34.09 -24.65
CA ALA A 211 -7.85 35.28 -23.87
C ALA A 211 -6.84 35.00 -22.75
N GLY A 212 -6.33 33.77 -22.64
CA GLY A 212 -5.37 33.36 -21.61
C GLY A 212 -5.97 33.18 -20.22
N ASN A 213 -7.31 33.13 -20.09
CA ASN A 213 -7.98 32.83 -18.82
C ASN A 213 -8.21 31.33 -18.67
N VAL A 214 -8.23 30.84 -17.43
CA VAL A 214 -8.56 29.44 -17.16
C VAL A 214 -10.00 29.15 -17.61
N ARG A 215 -10.15 28.27 -18.59
CA ARG A 215 -11.42 27.80 -19.12
C ARG A 215 -12.24 27.20 -17.98
N LYS A 216 -13.39 27.82 -17.70
CA LYS A 216 -14.36 27.27 -16.76
C LYS A 216 -15.31 26.36 -17.51
N TYR A 217 -15.21 25.06 -17.28
CA TYR A 217 -16.18 24.11 -17.81
C TYR A 217 -17.60 24.45 -17.35
N SER A 218 -18.49 24.62 -18.32
CA SER A 218 -19.92 24.84 -18.10
C SER A 218 -20.57 23.59 -17.47
N GLU A 219 -21.74 23.75 -16.85
CA GLU A 219 -22.45 22.62 -16.26
C GLU A 219 -22.87 21.57 -17.29
N LYS A 220 -23.16 21.99 -18.53
CA LYS A 220 -23.50 21.09 -19.63
C LYS A 220 -22.30 20.22 -20.02
N GLU A 221 -21.12 20.82 -20.14
CA GLU A 221 -19.87 20.09 -20.40
C GLU A 221 -19.52 19.15 -19.25
N LYS A 222 -19.62 19.62 -17.99
CA LYS A 222 -19.37 18.77 -16.81
C LYS A 222 -20.32 17.58 -16.75
N LYS A 223 -21.59 17.74 -17.15
CA LYS A 223 -22.56 16.62 -17.23
C LYS A 223 -22.19 15.65 -18.35
N ALA A 224 -21.85 16.15 -19.53
CA ALA A 224 -21.39 15.32 -20.65
C ALA A 224 -20.14 14.50 -20.26
N LEU A 225 -19.18 15.11 -19.57
CA LEU A 225 -17.95 14.45 -19.12
C LEU A 225 -18.17 13.41 -18.01
N ARG A 226 -19.29 13.46 -17.26
CA ARG A 226 -19.65 12.42 -16.28
C ARG A 226 -20.22 11.14 -16.93
N GLY A 227 -20.69 11.27 -18.17
CA GLY A 227 -21.37 10.21 -18.92
C GLY A 227 -22.76 9.86 -18.39
N ASP A 228 -23.27 8.70 -18.83
CA ASP A 228 -24.64 8.25 -18.56
C ASP A 228 -24.91 8.04 -17.06
N ASP A 229 -23.90 7.60 -16.31
CA ASP A 229 -23.99 7.33 -14.87
C ASP A 229 -23.55 8.54 -14.02
N ALA A 230 -24.46 9.50 -13.85
CA ALA A 230 -24.22 10.69 -13.03
C ALA A 230 -24.04 10.43 -11.51
N LYS A 231 -24.44 9.23 -11.03
CA LYS A 231 -24.30 8.83 -9.61
C LYS A 231 -22.88 8.39 -9.25
N LYS A 232 -22.08 7.98 -10.23
CA LYS A 232 -20.72 7.51 -10.00
C LYS A 232 -19.78 8.72 -9.86
N PRO A 233 -18.85 8.69 -8.89
CA PRO A 233 -17.94 9.81 -8.68
C PRO A 233 -16.97 9.96 -9.86
N GLY A 234 -16.70 11.20 -10.26
CA GLY A 234 -15.72 11.55 -11.29
C GLY A 234 -16.26 11.55 -12.72
N TYR A 235 -15.42 12.05 -13.62
CA TYR A 235 -15.60 12.14 -15.07
C TYR A 235 -15.02 10.89 -15.74
N ILE A 236 -15.56 10.50 -16.90
CA ILE A 236 -15.02 9.40 -17.69
C ILE A 236 -13.59 9.75 -18.12
N ALA A 237 -12.68 8.79 -18.00
CA ALA A 237 -11.28 8.93 -18.39
C ALA A 237 -10.81 7.68 -19.14
N LYS A 238 -9.71 7.81 -19.89
CA LYS A 238 -9.03 6.68 -20.53
C LYS A 238 -7.93 6.13 -19.64
N ILE A 239 -7.54 4.87 -19.86
CA ILE A 239 -6.41 4.25 -19.14
C ILE A 239 -5.09 4.98 -19.39
N GLU A 240 -4.93 5.59 -20.56
CA GLU A 240 -3.76 6.39 -20.95
C GLU A 240 -3.51 7.58 -20.02
N GLU A 241 -4.55 8.09 -19.36
CA GLU A 241 -4.45 9.18 -18.40
C GLU A 241 -3.94 8.72 -17.03
N ALA A 242 -3.96 7.41 -16.77
CA ALA A 242 -3.48 6.79 -15.54
C ALA A 242 -1.94 6.66 -15.56
N THR A 243 -1.25 7.80 -15.61
CA THR A 243 0.21 7.85 -15.73
C THR A 243 0.91 7.65 -14.38
N LYS A 244 2.21 7.33 -14.42
CA LYS A 244 3.07 7.21 -13.24
C LYS A 244 3.03 8.48 -12.39
N GLY A 245 2.82 8.34 -11.09
CA GLY A 245 2.72 9.44 -10.14
C GLY A 245 1.29 9.95 -9.91
N THR A 246 0.31 9.50 -10.71
CA THR A 246 -1.10 9.86 -10.53
C THR A 246 -1.65 9.18 -9.28
N GLY A 247 -2.31 9.94 -8.40
CA GLY A 247 -2.97 9.39 -7.22
C GLY A 247 -4.27 8.71 -7.60
N ALA A 248 -4.51 7.47 -7.19
CA ALA A 248 -5.67 6.68 -7.58
C ALA A 248 -6.35 5.97 -6.41
N LYS A 249 -7.66 5.78 -6.54
CA LYS A 249 -8.51 4.94 -5.70
C LYS A 249 -9.03 3.77 -6.53
N LEU A 250 -8.55 2.58 -6.23
CA LEU A 250 -8.97 1.35 -6.87
C LEU A 250 -10.15 0.75 -6.12
N THR A 251 -11.16 0.29 -6.86
CA THR A 251 -12.22 -0.58 -6.34
C THR A 251 -11.86 -2.01 -6.72
N LEU A 252 -11.71 -2.87 -5.72
CA LEU A 252 -11.25 -4.24 -5.87
C LEU A 252 -12.44 -5.21 -5.82
N THR A 253 -12.38 -6.25 -6.65
CA THR A 253 -13.26 -7.41 -6.55
C THR A 253 -12.57 -8.45 -5.66
N PRO A 254 -13.15 -8.79 -4.49
CA PRO A 254 -12.55 -9.77 -3.60
C PRO A 254 -12.57 -11.16 -4.24
N VAL A 255 -11.53 -11.94 -3.94
CA VAL A 255 -11.45 -13.33 -4.39
C VAL A 255 -12.58 -14.14 -3.73
N PRO A 256 -13.37 -14.92 -4.48
CA PRO A 256 -14.38 -15.77 -3.88
C PRO A 256 -13.72 -16.83 -2.97
N PRO A 257 -14.27 -17.11 -1.78
CA PRO A 257 -13.70 -18.11 -0.89
C PRO A 257 -13.70 -19.48 -1.59
N LYS A 258 -12.56 -20.19 -1.58
CA LYS A 258 -12.49 -21.57 -2.06
C LYS A 258 -13.55 -22.39 -1.31
N LYS A 259 -14.55 -22.91 -2.01
CA LYS A 259 -15.55 -23.80 -1.41
C LYS A 259 -14.80 -24.98 -0.80
N LYS A 260 -14.96 -25.22 0.51
CA LYS A 260 -14.48 -26.46 1.12
C LYS A 260 -15.21 -27.60 0.39
N LYS A 261 -14.46 -28.46 -0.30
CA LYS A 261 -15.03 -29.70 -0.82
C LYS A 261 -15.54 -30.47 0.40
N ASP A 262 -16.84 -30.73 0.45
CA ASP A 262 -17.43 -31.61 1.44
C ASP A 262 -16.76 -32.98 1.33
N ALA A 263 -16.39 -33.55 2.47
CA ALA A 263 -15.63 -34.78 2.58
C ALA A 263 -16.47 -35.99 2.17
N LYS A 264 -16.68 -36.19 0.86
CA LYS A 264 -17.23 -37.43 0.31
C LYS A 264 -16.93 -37.59 -1.18
N ASP A 265 -15.66 -37.63 -1.52
CA ASP A 265 -15.15 -38.46 -2.62
C ASP A 265 -13.62 -38.51 -2.52
N LYS A 266 -13.12 -39.62 -1.99
CA LYS A 266 -11.73 -40.04 -2.13
C LYS A 266 -11.64 -40.75 -3.48
N ASP A 267 -11.19 -40.03 -4.49
CA ASP A 267 -10.39 -40.54 -5.62
C ASP A 267 -10.35 -39.49 -6.74
N ALA A 268 -9.61 -38.42 -6.49
CA ALA A 268 -9.05 -37.58 -7.54
C ALA A 268 -7.69 -37.11 -7.05
N LYS A 269 -6.64 -37.65 -7.67
CA LYS A 269 -5.23 -37.36 -7.44
C LYS A 269 -4.97 -35.85 -7.36
N ASP A 270 -4.15 -35.50 -6.39
CA ASP A 270 -3.45 -34.24 -6.24
C ASP A 270 -2.59 -33.96 -7.49
N ASP A 271 -3.09 -33.09 -8.39
CA ASP A 271 -2.31 -32.43 -9.45
C ASP A 271 -2.45 -30.89 -9.37
N ASP A 272 -2.80 -30.36 -8.19
CA ASP A 272 -2.94 -28.91 -7.92
C ASP A 272 -1.71 -28.31 -7.19
N GLU A 273 -0.56 -28.99 -7.29
CA GLU A 273 0.76 -28.51 -6.86
C GLU A 273 1.55 -27.85 -8.02
N GLN A 274 0.85 -27.33 -9.04
CA GLN A 274 1.44 -26.30 -9.90
C GLN A 274 1.58 -25.00 -9.10
N ALA A 275 2.76 -24.83 -8.49
CA ALA A 275 3.36 -23.58 -8.03
C ALA A 275 2.45 -22.32 -8.00
N GLY A 276 1.77 -22.11 -6.87
CA GLY A 276 1.68 -20.78 -6.29
C GLY A 276 0.89 -19.68 -7.03
N ILE A 277 -0.20 -20.02 -7.72
CA ILE A 277 -1.20 -19.01 -8.12
C ILE A 277 -1.94 -18.53 -6.85
N ILE A 278 -1.31 -17.63 -6.11
CA ILE A 278 -1.95 -16.89 -5.02
C ILE A 278 -3.10 -16.13 -5.66
N ALA A 279 -4.33 -16.45 -5.30
CA ALA A 279 -5.48 -15.74 -5.81
C ALA A 279 -5.38 -14.26 -5.40
N ARG A 280 -5.33 -13.37 -6.40
CA ARG A 280 -5.20 -11.91 -6.21
C ARG A 280 -6.55 -11.25 -6.47
N PRO A 281 -6.91 -10.19 -5.74
CA PRO A 281 -8.07 -9.39 -6.11
C PRO A 281 -7.85 -8.72 -7.47
N THR A 282 -8.91 -8.62 -8.25
CA THR A 282 -8.91 -7.90 -9.54
C THR A 282 -9.45 -6.48 -9.36
N ILE A 283 -9.07 -5.58 -10.26
CA ILE A 283 -9.54 -4.19 -10.27
C ILE A 283 -10.82 -4.12 -11.10
N ARG A 284 -11.90 -3.60 -10.50
CA ARG A 284 -13.16 -3.33 -11.19
C ARG A 284 -13.30 -1.88 -11.63
N ARG A 285 -12.72 -0.94 -10.88
CA ARG A 285 -12.80 0.50 -11.17
C ARG A 285 -11.55 1.23 -10.70
N VAL A 286 -11.06 2.14 -11.53
CA VAL A 286 -9.95 3.05 -11.24
C VAL A 286 -10.50 4.48 -11.15
N LEU A 287 -10.37 5.13 -10.00
CA LEU A 287 -10.71 6.54 -9.83
C LEU A 287 -9.45 7.37 -9.59
N LEU A 288 -9.04 8.18 -10.57
CA LEU A 288 -7.91 9.10 -10.47
C LEU A 288 -8.30 10.28 -9.57
N THR A 289 -7.57 10.46 -8.48
CA THR A 289 -7.86 11.43 -7.41
C THR A 289 -6.94 12.65 -7.45
N LYS A 290 -5.73 12.51 -7.98
CA LYS A 290 -4.74 13.58 -8.11
C LYS A 290 -3.98 13.40 -9.42
N GLU A 291 -3.76 14.49 -10.12
CA GLU A 291 -2.91 14.52 -11.30
C GLU A 291 -1.47 14.19 -10.94
N ALA A 292 -0.75 13.53 -11.84
CA ALA A 292 0.69 13.35 -11.68
C ALA A 292 1.36 14.73 -11.61
N PRO A 293 2.37 14.92 -10.74
CA PRO A 293 3.14 16.16 -10.75
C PRO A 293 3.78 16.33 -12.13
N SER A 294 3.46 17.43 -12.83
CA SER A 294 4.12 17.74 -14.09
C SER A 294 5.62 17.89 -13.83
N GLU A 295 6.46 17.27 -14.65
CA GLU A 295 7.93 17.36 -14.51
C GLU A 295 8.43 18.83 -14.53
N SER A 296 7.61 19.77 -15.03
CA SER A 296 7.89 21.22 -15.02
C SER A 296 7.67 21.93 -13.68
N SER A 297 7.10 21.26 -12.66
CA SER A 297 6.74 21.88 -11.37
C SER A 297 7.66 21.51 -10.20
N ALA A 298 8.82 20.87 -10.48
CA ALA A 298 9.82 20.59 -9.45
C ALA A 298 10.35 21.91 -8.85
N GLU A 299 9.85 22.24 -7.67
CA GLU A 299 10.26 23.37 -6.84
C GLU A 299 11.80 23.35 -6.66
N PRO A 300 12.52 24.46 -6.96
CA PRO A 300 13.97 24.45 -6.96
C PRO A 300 14.50 24.19 -5.55
N GLU A 301 15.31 23.14 -5.39
CA GLU A 301 16.02 22.81 -4.15
C GLU A 301 16.71 24.06 -3.59
N LYS A 302 16.23 24.52 -2.43
CA LYS A 302 16.90 25.55 -1.63
C LYS A 302 18.29 25.04 -1.25
N LYS A 303 19.31 25.49 -2.01
CA LYS A 303 20.73 25.35 -1.66
C LYS A 303 20.94 25.84 -0.22
N ARG A 304 21.15 24.89 0.70
CA ARG A 304 21.60 25.15 2.07
C ARG A 304 22.92 25.92 2.01
N LYS A 305 22.91 27.20 2.39
CA LYS A 305 24.13 27.98 2.65
C LYS A 305 24.93 27.27 3.76
N LYS A 306 26.10 26.72 3.40
CA LYS A 306 27.12 26.34 4.38
C LYS A 306 27.57 27.61 5.10
N LYS A 307 27.32 27.70 6.41
CA LYS A 307 28.03 28.62 7.29
C LYS A 307 29.50 28.20 7.29
N LYS A 308 30.39 29.10 6.83
CA LYS A 308 31.81 29.03 7.17
C LYS A 308 31.93 29.40 8.66
N ASN A 309 32.58 28.53 9.43
CA ASN A 309 33.22 28.91 10.68
C ASN A 309 34.45 29.75 10.36
#